data_AF-A0A1I7K828-F1
#
_entry.id   AF-A0A1I7K828-F1
#
_cell.length_a   1.000
_cell.length_b   1.000
_cell.length_c   1.000
_cell.angle_alpha   90.00
_cell.angle_beta   90.00
_cell.angle_gamma   90.00
#
_symmetry.space_group_name_H-M   'P 1'
#
loop_
_entity.id
_entity.type
_entity.pdbx_description
1 polymer ?
#
loop_
_entity_poly.entity_id
_entity_poly.type
_entity_poly.pdbx_seq_one_letter_code
_entity_poly.pdbx_strand_id
1 'polypeptide(L)'
;MRRPLDIATIEPFVREALPLATDAEIAAILDRLGGRVVRQEEVARVRPGQRLGARITVALLRGFLSHAITSRPARGDWDDAVGSHVRRLVDIPAAREAAGNVP
;
A
#
# COMPACT_ATOMS: atom_id res chain seq x y z
N MET A 1 -6.95 18.43 0.85
CA MET A 1 -7.43 18.59 -0.57
C MET A 1 -7.40 17.23 -1.28
N ARG A 2 -8.37 16.92 -2.17
CA ARG A 2 -8.41 15.67 -2.95
C ARG A 2 -7.95 15.91 -4.39
N ARG A 3 -7.13 15.02 -4.95
CA ARG A 3 -6.66 15.05 -6.34
C ARG A 3 -6.48 13.63 -6.89
N PRO A 4 -6.45 13.45 -8.22
CA PRO A 4 -6.01 12.19 -8.82
C PRO A 4 -4.66 11.77 -8.26
N LEU A 5 -4.53 10.49 -7.91
CA LEU A 5 -3.28 9.90 -7.47
C LEU A 5 -2.33 9.78 -8.67
N ASP A 6 -1.12 10.31 -8.51
CA ASP A 6 -0.02 10.03 -9.43
C ASP A 6 0.68 8.74 -9.00
N ILE A 7 0.56 7.69 -9.81
CA ILE A 7 1.15 6.38 -9.52
C ILE A 7 2.69 6.45 -9.41
N ALA A 8 3.34 7.38 -10.12
CA ALA A 8 4.79 7.56 -10.04
C ALA A 8 5.24 8.02 -8.64
N THR A 9 4.35 8.67 -7.88
CA THR A 9 4.66 9.13 -6.53
C THR A 9 4.58 8.02 -5.47
N ILE A 10 3.77 6.99 -5.72
CA ILE A 10 3.53 5.90 -4.75
C ILE A 10 4.35 4.65 -5.06
N GLU A 11 4.69 4.39 -6.32
CA GLU A 11 5.46 3.20 -6.72
C GLU A 11 6.74 2.98 -5.87
N PRO A 12 7.58 3.99 -5.59
CA PRO A 12 8.76 3.80 -4.76
C PRO A 12 8.42 3.29 -3.35
N PHE A 13 7.31 3.76 -2.78
CA PHE A 13 6.85 3.30 -1.48
C PHE A 13 6.28 1.87 -1.52
N VAL A 14 5.61 1.48 -2.62
CA VAL A 14 5.15 0.09 -2.81
C VAL A 14 6.35 -0.87 -2.84
N ARG A 15 7.40 -0.50 -3.57
CA ARG A 15 8.65 -1.28 -3.66
C ARG A 15 9.39 -1.36 -2.31
N GLU A 16 9.40 -0.28 -1.55
CA GLU A 16 9.97 -0.27 -0.19
C GLU A 16 9.17 -1.13 0.78
N ALA A 17 7.84 -1.09 0.69
CA ALA A 17 6.95 -1.87 1.55
C ALA A 17 7.02 -3.37 1.24
N LEU A 18 7.26 -3.74 -0.03
CA LEU A 18 7.25 -5.11 -0.53
C LEU A 18 8.52 -5.39 -1.37
N PRO A 19 9.71 -5.47 -0.75
CA PRO A 19 10.99 -5.55 -1.48
C PRO A 19 11.16 -6.83 -2.32
N LEU A 20 10.44 -7.91 -2.02
CA LEU A 20 10.40 -9.18 -2.76
C LEU A 20 9.16 -9.31 -3.66
N ALA A 21 8.31 -8.28 -3.76
CA ALA A 21 7.23 -8.29 -4.74
C ALA A 21 7.80 -8.26 -6.16
N THR A 22 7.21 -9.07 -7.04
CA THR A 22 7.57 -9.06 -8.46
C THR A 22 7.05 -7.80 -9.14
N ASP A 23 7.64 -7.41 -10.26
CA ASP A 23 7.15 -6.26 -11.05
C ASP A 23 5.69 -6.44 -11.49
N ALA A 24 5.25 -7.68 -11.74
CA ALA A 24 3.85 -7.98 -12.06
C ALA A 24 2.90 -7.71 -10.89
N GLU A 25 3.32 -7.99 -9.66
CA GLU A 25 2.54 -7.72 -8.45
C GLU A 25 2.50 -6.22 -8.14
N ILE A 26 3.63 -5.52 -8.32
CA ILE A 26 3.70 -4.07 -8.18
C ILE A 26 2.77 -3.42 -9.23
N ALA A 27 2.85 -3.84 -10.49
CA ALA A 27 1.97 -3.34 -11.55
C ALA A 27 0.49 -3.57 -11.21
N ALA A 28 0.12 -4.75 -10.72
CA ALA A 28 -1.26 -5.04 -10.31
C ALA A 28 -1.75 -4.14 -9.16
N ILE A 29 -0.87 -3.77 -8.23
CA ILE A 29 -1.17 -2.80 -7.16
C ILE A 29 -1.39 -1.40 -7.76
N LEU A 30 -0.49 -0.94 -8.62
CA LEU A 30 -0.54 0.39 -9.24
C LEU A 30 -1.76 0.55 -10.17
N ASP A 31 -2.11 -0.48 -10.93
CA ASP A 31 -3.30 -0.48 -11.80
C ASP A 31 -4.59 -0.27 -11.01
N ARG A 32 -4.68 -0.80 -9.78
CA ARG A 32 -5.84 -0.59 -8.90
C ARG A 32 -5.93 0.82 -8.34
N LEU A 33 -4.80 1.51 -8.30
CA LEU A 33 -4.66 2.89 -7.87
C LEU A 33 -4.86 3.90 -9.02
N GLY A 34 -4.65 3.47 -10.27
CA GLY A 34 -4.84 4.27 -11.47
C GLY A 34 -6.22 4.95 -11.52
N GLY A 35 -6.23 6.28 -11.69
CA GLY A 35 -7.47 7.07 -11.80
C GLY A 35 -8.23 7.29 -10.50
N ARG A 36 -7.73 6.80 -9.35
CA ARG A 36 -8.36 7.04 -8.04
C ARG A 36 -8.06 8.44 -7.52
N VAL A 37 -9.03 9.01 -6.81
CA VAL A 37 -8.92 10.33 -6.18
C VAL A 37 -8.69 10.15 -4.69
N VAL A 38 -7.53 10.58 -4.19
CA VAL A 38 -7.12 10.44 -2.79
C VAL A 38 -6.87 11.79 -2.12
N ARG A 39 -6.84 11.83 -0.79
CA ARG A 39 -6.44 13.05 -0.07
C ARG A 39 -4.93 13.19 -0.14
N GLN A 40 -4.44 14.40 -0.39
CA GLN A 40 -3.00 14.67 -0.45
C GLN A 40 -2.29 14.41 0.89
N GLU A 41 -2.99 14.59 2.02
CA GLU A 41 -2.50 14.22 3.35
C GLU A 41 -2.22 12.72 3.50
N GLU A 42 -2.93 11.87 2.74
CA GLU A 42 -2.75 10.41 2.79
C GLU A 42 -1.54 10.01 1.95
N VAL A 43 -1.40 10.58 0.75
CA VAL A 43 -0.20 10.43 -0.08
C VAL A 43 1.05 10.85 0.70
N ALA A 44 0.93 11.89 1.52
CA ALA A 44 2.03 12.35 2.36
C ALA A 44 2.46 11.33 3.44
N ARG A 45 1.62 10.36 3.82
CA ARG A 45 1.92 9.29 4.79
C ARG A 45 2.61 8.08 4.16
N VAL A 46 2.55 7.95 2.83
CA VAL A 46 3.11 6.83 2.07
C VAL A 46 4.22 7.32 1.14
N ARG A 47 5.18 8.05 1.73
CA ARG A 47 6.38 8.52 1.04
C ARG A 47 7.52 7.52 1.21
N PRO A 48 8.39 7.35 0.19
CA PRO A 48 9.58 6.50 0.34
C PRO A 48 10.59 7.10 1.34
N GLY A 49 11.48 6.26 1.87
CA GLY A 49 12.59 6.63 2.74
C GLY A 49 12.18 6.94 4.18
N GLN A 50 10.96 6.57 4.58
CA GLN A 50 10.53 6.75 5.95
C GLN A 50 11.25 5.71 6.84
N ARG A 51 11.82 6.15 7.96
CA ARG A 51 12.46 5.24 8.94
C ARG A 51 11.41 4.48 9.76
N LEU A 52 10.62 3.65 9.10
CA LEU A 52 9.59 2.81 9.69
C LEU A 52 10.04 1.35 9.64
N GLY A 53 9.65 0.55 10.63
CA GLY A 53 9.87 -0.90 10.57
C GLY A 53 9.02 -1.53 9.47
N ALA A 54 9.50 -2.61 8.84
CA ALA A 54 8.83 -3.28 7.71
C ALA A 54 7.34 -3.56 7.95
N ARG A 55 6.99 -4.04 9.16
CA ARG A 55 5.60 -4.28 9.56
C ARG A 55 4.73 -3.03 9.47
N ILE A 56 5.25 -1.88 9.90
CA ILE A 56 4.53 -0.60 9.89
C ILE A 56 4.42 -0.09 8.45
N THR A 57 5.48 -0.20 7.65
CA THR A 57 5.47 0.19 6.23
C THR A 57 4.40 -0.57 5.44
N VAL A 58 4.32 -1.90 5.63
CA VAL A 58 3.27 -2.74 5.03
C VAL A 58 1.88 -2.36 5.52
N ALA A 59 1.71 -2.09 6.81
CA ALA A 59 0.42 -1.68 7.36
C ALA A 59 -0.07 -0.34 6.78
N LEU A 60 0.84 0.63 6.59
CA LEU A 60 0.54 1.89 5.92
C LEU A 60 0.13 1.68 4.46
N LEU A 61 0.84 0.81 3.74
CA LEU A 61 0.47 0.46 2.36
C LEU A 61 -0.93 -0.17 2.30
N ARG A 62 -1.22 -1.15 3.15
CA ARG A 62 -2.56 -1.79 3.24
C ARG A 62 -3.65 -0.75 3.50
N GLY A 63 -3.40 0.13 4.46
CA GLY A 63 -4.31 1.20 4.81
C GLY A 63 -4.58 2.15 3.66
N PHE A 64 -3.53 2.62 3.01
CA PHE A 64 -3.62 3.51 1.87
C PHE A 64 -4.41 2.89 0.72
N LEU A 65 -4.12 1.64 0.36
CA LEU A 65 -4.83 0.91 -0.69
C LEU A 65 -6.32 0.74 -0.35
N SER A 66 -6.62 0.36 0.90
CA SER A 66 -7.99 0.27 1.40
C SER A 66 -8.75 1.57 1.21
N HIS A 67 -8.13 2.70 1.60
CA HIS A 67 -8.75 4.02 1.47
C HIS A 67 -8.95 4.42 0.02
N ALA A 68 -7.92 4.29 -0.80
CA ALA A 68 -7.93 4.68 -2.21
C ALA A 68 -8.99 3.92 -3.02
N ILE A 69 -9.24 2.65 -2.65
CA ILE A 69 -10.21 1.79 -3.35
C ILE A 69 -11.64 2.01 -2.84
N THR A 70 -11.83 2.13 -1.53
CA THR A 70 -13.17 2.19 -0.92
C THR A 70 -13.70 3.61 -0.71
N SER A 71 -12.85 4.64 -0.85
CA SER A 71 -13.15 6.04 -0.50
C SER A 71 -13.62 6.24 0.95
N ARG A 72 -13.44 5.24 1.82
CA ARG A 72 -13.82 5.27 3.23
C ARG A 72 -12.55 5.28 4.08
N PRO A 73 -12.29 6.32 4.88
CA PRO A 73 -11.20 6.29 5.86
C PRO A 73 -11.39 5.06 6.73
N ALA A 74 -10.36 4.23 6.82
CA ALA A 74 -10.29 3.24 7.88
C ALA A 74 -10.45 4.00 9.20
N ARG A 75 -11.49 3.67 9.99
CA ARG A 75 -11.66 4.28 11.31
C ARG A 75 -10.68 3.56 12.24
N GLY A 76 -9.76 4.31 12.86
CA GLY A 76 -8.70 3.70 13.69
C GLY A 76 -7.60 3.06 12.85
N ASP A 77 -6.60 2.48 13.53
CA ASP A 77 -5.46 1.78 12.91
C ASP A 77 -5.94 0.93 11.72
N TRP A 78 -5.21 1.04 10.63
CA TRP A 78 -5.65 0.86 9.24
C TRP A 78 -6.00 -0.58 8.81
N ASP A 79 -6.58 -1.40 9.69
CA ASP A 79 -6.80 -2.84 9.49
C ASP A 79 -8.23 -3.23 9.01
N ASP A 80 -9.24 -2.37 9.17
CA ASP A 80 -10.64 -2.85 9.14
C ASP A 80 -11.42 -2.74 7.81
N ALA A 81 -10.85 -2.20 6.72
CA ALA A 81 -11.62 -1.97 5.48
C ALA A 81 -11.00 -2.54 4.20
N VAL A 82 -10.03 -3.44 4.31
CA VAL A 82 -9.41 -4.08 3.14
C VAL A 82 -10.36 -5.15 2.59
N GLY A 83 -11.06 -4.85 1.47
CA GLY A 83 -11.85 -5.86 0.76
C GLY A 83 -10.99 -7.11 0.45
N SER A 84 -11.58 -8.31 0.52
CA SER A 84 -10.87 -9.61 0.42
C SER A 84 -9.94 -9.74 -0.79
N HIS A 85 -10.19 -8.97 -1.86
CA HIS A 85 -9.38 -8.92 -3.06
C HIS A 85 -8.08 -8.11 -2.91
N VAL A 86 -8.07 -7.05 -2.10
CA VAL A 86 -6.88 -6.24 -1.80
C VAL A 86 -5.98 -6.96 -0.81
N ARG A 87 -6.58 -7.73 0.12
CA ARG A 87 -5.85 -8.67 0.97
C ARG A 87 -4.98 -9.60 0.13
N ARG A 88 -5.50 -10.25 -0.91
CA ARG A 88 -4.68 -11.14 -1.77
C ARG A 88 -3.52 -10.43 -2.48
N LEU A 89 -3.71 -9.20 -2.93
CA LEU A 89 -2.68 -8.43 -3.66
C LEU A 89 -1.49 -8.05 -2.78
N VAL A 90 -1.71 -7.80 -1.49
CA VAL A 90 -0.66 -7.32 -0.56
C VAL A 90 -0.21 -8.43 0.39
N ASP A 91 -1.12 -9.27 0.87
CA ASP A 91 -0.84 -10.27 1.90
C ASP A 91 -0.03 -11.44 1.35
N ILE A 92 -0.16 -11.78 0.06
CA ILE A 92 0.65 -12.86 -0.55
C ILE A 92 2.12 -12.42 -0.69
N PRO A 93 2.44 -11.25 -1.27
CA PRO A 93 3.80 -10.70 -1.21
C PRO A 93 4.29 -10.50 0.23
N ALA A 94 3.50 -9.88 1.11
CA ALA A 94 3.91 -9.61 2.48
C ALA A 94 4.11 -10.89 3.33
N ALA A 95 3.36 -11.96 3.06
CA ALA A 95 3.59 -13.26 3.70
C ALA A 95 4.92 -13.89 3.24
N ARG A 96 5.31 -13.68 1.97
CA ARG A 96 6.64 -14.10 1.48
C ARG A 96 7.75 -13.30 2.12
N GLU A 97 7.58 -12.00 2.36
CA GLU A 97 8.52 -11.20 3.17
C GLU A 97 8.71 -11.78 4.57
N ALA A 98 7.59 -12.09 5.24
CA ALA A 98 7.62 -12.63 6.60
C ALA A 98 8.26 -14.03 6.66
N ALA A 99 8.09 -14.84 5.61
CA ALA A 99 8.66 -16.18 5.51
C ALA A 99 10.11 -16.20 5.03
N GLY A 100 10.54 -15.21 4.22
CA GLY A 100 11.91 -15.04 3.75
C GLY A 100 12.85 -14.46 4.81
N ASN A 101 12.29 -13.91 5.89
CA ASN A 101 13.03 -13.46 7.07
C ASN A 101 13.20 -14.64 8.05
N VAL A 102 13.89 -15.69 7.61
CA VAL A 102 14.46 -16.69 8.52
C VAL A 102 15.76 -16.08 9.07
N PRO A 103 15.93 -15.97 10.40
CA PRO A 103 17.13 -15.41 11.01
C PRO A 103 18.41 -16.15 10.63
#